data_AF-A0A9D4MYY6-F1
#
_entry.id   AF-A0A9D4MYY6-F1
#
_cell.length_a   1.000
_cell.length_b   1.000
_cell.length_c   1.000
_cell.angle_alpha   90.00
_cell.angle_beta   90.00
_cell.angle_gamma   90.00
#
_symmetry.space_group_name_H-M   'P 1'
#
loop_
_entity.id
_entity.type
_entity.pdbx_description
1 polymer ?
#
loop_
_entity_poly.entity_id
_entity_poly.type
_entity_poly.pdbx_seq_one_letter_code
_entity_poly.pdbx_strand_id
1 'polypeptide(L)' 'MFQFGPHSVRAAATSKAYMNDVPINVIFKTAGWSYSSTFAKFYKKDIAGASKEDFNSAVLATKD' A
#
# COMPACT_ATOMS: atom_id res chain seq x y z
N MET A 1 12.96 15.03 8.54
CA MET A 1 11.75 14.28 8.16
C MET A 1 12.12 13.40 6.98
N PHE A 2 12.33 12.10 7.18
CA PHE A 2 12.61 11.21 6.06
C PHE A 2 11.29 10.93 5.34
N GLN A 3 11.12 11.55 4.17
CA GLN A 3 9.94 11.43 3.31
C GLN A 3 9.63 9.96 2.96
N PHE A 4 10.65 9.10 2.98
CA PHE A 4 10.55 7.66 2.73
C PHE A 4 11.26 6.89 3.84
N GLY A 5 10.53 6.00 4.52
CA GLY A 5 11.04 5.14 5.58
C GLY A 5 10.25 3.83 5.68
N PRO A 6 10.60 2.93 6.61
CA PRO A 6 10.00 1.59 6.69
C PRO A 6 8.46 1.59 6.75
N HIS A 7 7.88 2.55 7.47
CA HIS A 7 6.43 2.69 7.60
C HIS A 7 5.75 3.18 6.31
N SER A 8 6.38 4.10 5.56
CA SER A 8 5.80 4.59 4.30
C SER A 8 5.85 3.52 3.22
N VAL A 9 6.91 2.72 3.17
CA VAL A 9 7.02 1.57 2.26
C VAL A 9 5.96 0.52 2.58
N ARG A 10 5.80 0.17 3.86
CA ARG A 10 4.75 -0.77 4.29
C ARG A 10 3.37 -0.28 3.90
N ALA A 11 3.10 1.02 4.08
CA ALA A 11 1.82 1.61 3.70
C ALA A 11 1.54 1.54 2.20
N ALA A 12 2.51 1.91 1.36
CA ALA A 12 2.36 1.83 -0.08
C ALA A 12 2.12 0.39 -0.54
N ALA A 13 2.89 -0.57 -0.02
CA ALA A 13 2.75 -1.99 -0.38
C ALA A 13 1.38 -2.55 -0.02
N THR A 14 0.89 -2.32 1.20
CA THR A 14 -0.41 -2.84 1.64
C THR A 14 -1.58 -2.11 0.96
N SER A 15 -1.46 -0.81 0.69
CA SER A 15 -2.45 -0.07 -0.11
C SER A 15 -2.54 -0.67 -1.51
N LYS A 16 -1.41 -0.92 -2.18
CA LYS A 16 -1.38 -1.48 -3.53
C LYS A 16 -1.90 -2.91 -3.58
N ALA A 17 -1.58 -3.76 -2.61
CA ALA A 17 -2.13 -5.11 -2.54
C ALA A 17 -3.67 -5.07 -2.45
N TYR A 18 -4.20 -4.19 -1.60
CA TYR A 18 -5.64 -3.99 -1.48
C TYR A 18 -6.28 -3.47 -2.78
N MET A 19 -5.62 -2.57 -3.50
CA MET A 19 -6.09 -2.07 -4.81
C MET A 19 -6.04 -3.11 -5.92
N ASN A 20 -5.25 -4.18 -5.79
CA ASN A 20 -5.24 -5.31 -6.73
C ASN A 20 -6.14 -6.46 -6.23
N ASP A 21 -7.17 -6.14 -5.44
CA ASP A 21 -8.16 -7.09 -4.94
C ASP A 21 -7.60 -8.26 -4.12
N VAL A 22 -6.39 -8.11 -3.53
CA VAL A 22 -5.87 -9.12 -2.60
C VAL A 22 -6.75 -9.14 -1.35
N PRO A 23 -7.25 -10.31 -0.91
CA PRO A 23 -8.09 -10.42 0.26
C PRO A 23 -7.44 -9.81 1.50
N ILE A 24 -8.22 -9.03 2.25
CA ILE A 24 -7.71 -8.25 3.39
C ILE A 24 -7.08 -9.12 4.50
N ASN A 25 -7.60 -10.33 4.70
CA ASN A 25 -7.06 -11.32 5.62
C ASN A 25 -5.65 -11.81 5.21
N VAL A 26 -5.40 -11.95 3.91
CA VAL A 26 -4.08 -12.31 3.37
C VAL A 26 -3.10 -11.17 3.59
N ILE A 27 -3.51 -9.92 3.33
CA ILE A 27 -2.68 -8.73 3.59
C ILE A 27 -2.31 -8.66 5.07
N PHE A 28 -3.25 -8.93 5.99
CA PHE A 28 -2.99 -8.88 7.42
C PHE A 28 -2.05 -9.98 7.90
N LYS A 29 -2.24 -11.21 7.40
CA LYS A 29 -1.33 -12.32 7.69
C LYS A 29 0.09 -11.98 7.25
N THR A 30 0.25 -11.40 6.07
CA THR A 30 1.56 -11.01 5.51
C THR A 30 2.17 -9.82 6.25
N ALA A 31 1.37 -8.82 6.61
CA ALA A 31 1.82 -7.62 7.32
C ALA A 31 2.01 -7.83 8.83
N GLY A 32 1.59 -8.98 9.38
CA GLY A 32 1.64 -9.28 10.80
C GLY A 32 0.63 -8.46 11.62
N TRP A 33 -0.54 -8.14 11.06
CA TRP A 33 -1.57 -7.35 11.73
C TRP A 33 -2.76 -8.19 12.16
N SER A 34 -3.31 -7.83 13.31
CA SER A 34 -4.52 -8.48 13.86
C SER A 34 -5.79 -7.62 13.68
N TYR A 35 -5.65 -6.33 13.37
CA TYR A 35 -6.76 -5.37 13.42
C TYR A 35 -6.98 -4.66 12.07
N SER A 36 -8.21 -4.75 11.57
CA SER A 36 -8.63 -4.07 10.34
C SER A 36 -8.70 -2.55 10.47
N SER A 37 -8.99 -2.06 11.67
CA SER A 37 -9.04 -0.63 11.99
C SER A 37 -7.68 0.06 11.78
N THR A 38 -6.59 -0.62 12.12
CA THR A 38 -5.22 -0.13 11.88
C THR A 38 -4.93 0.00 10.39
N PHE A 39 -5.34 -0.98 9.58
CA PHE A 39 -5.20 -0.89 8.13
C PHE A 39 -6.00 0.27 7.55
N ALA A 40 -7.29 0.35 7.87
CA ALA A 40 -8.17 1.39 7.34
C ALA A 40 -7.68 2.81 7.68
N LYS A 41 -7.14 3.01 8.89
CA LYS A 41 -6.71 4.33 9.38
C LYS A 41 -5.36 4.77 8.82
N PHE A 42 -4.39 3.87 8.70
CA PHE A 42 -3.01 4.25 8.43
C PHE A 42 -2.49 3.80 7.06
N TYR A 43 -3.14 2.79 6.47
CA TYR A 43 -2.57 1.99 5.39
C TYR A 43 -3.50 1.76 4.20
N LYS A 44 -4.78 2.15 4.28
CA LYS A 44 -5.68 2.29 3.13
C LYS A 44 -5.58 3.72 2.61
N LYS A 45 -4.48 4.03 1.93
CA LYS A 45 -4.33 5.32 1.26
C LYS A 45 -4.86 5.19 -0.15
N ASP A 46 -5.73 6.11 -0.54
CA ASP A 46 -6.14 6.25 -1.93
C ASP A 46 -4.91 6.69 -2.73
N ILE A 47 -4.32 5.76 -3.47
CA ILE A 47 -3.26 6.07 -4.41
C ILE A 47 -3.97 6.67 -5.64
N ALA A 48 -4.33 7.94 -5.54
CA ALA A 48 -5.01 8.65 -6.61
C ALA A 48 -4.13 8.70 -7.86
N GLY A 49 -4.71 8.29 -8.98
CA GLY A 49 -4.34 8.66 -10.35
C GLY A 49 -2.84 8.87 -10.59
N ALA A 50 -2.12 7.76 -10.67
CA ALA A 50 -0.77 7.68 -11.19
C ALA A 50 -0.68 8.35 -12.59
N SER A 51 -0.28 9.62 -12.68
CA SER A 51 0.19 10.18 -13.95
C SER A 51 1.50 9.46 -14.34
N LYS A 52 1.81 9.29 -15.62
CA LYS A 52 3.00 8.53 -16.05
C LYS A 52 4.31 9.15 -15.54
N GLU A 53 4.23 10.41 -15.15
CA GLU A 53 5.28 11.28 -14.65
C GLU A 53 5.44 11.17 -13.11
N ASP A 54 4.46 10.58 -12.42
CA ASP A 54 4.50 10.42 -10.97
C ASP A 54 5.36 9.22 -10.56
N PHE A 55 6.36 9.47 -9.70
CA PHE A 55 7.23 8.44 -9.11
C PHE A 55 6.44 7.28 -8.49
N ASN A 56 5.29 7.58 -7.88
CA ASN A 56 4.41 6.58 -7.29
C ASN A 56 3.91 5.58 -8.34
N SER A 57 3.61 6.03 -9.55
CA SER A 57 3.16 5.21 -10.68
C SER A 57 4.21 4.18 -11.08
N ALA A 58 5.47 4.60 -11.16
CA ALA A 58 6.59 3.74 -11.57
C ALA A 58 6.87 2.65 -10.52
N VAL A 59 6.74 2.96 -9.23
CA VAL A 59 6.93 1.99 -8.14
C VAL A 59 5.79 0.96 -8.09
N LEU A 60 4.59 1.36 -8.50
CA LEU A 60 3.37 0.55 -8.44
C LEU A 60 3.07 -0.21 -9.74
N ALA A 61 3.90 -0.06 -10.77
CA ALA A 61 3.76 -0.81 -12.00
C ALA A 61 4.21 -2.27 -11.76
N THR A 62 3.28 -3.20 -11.84
CA THR A 62 3.61 -4.63 -11.89
C THR A 62 4.00 -4.98 -13.33
N LYS A 63 5.12 -5.68 -13.50
CA LYS A 63 5.42 -6.34 -14.78
C LYS A 63 4.47 -7.54 -14.88
N ASP A 64 3.69 -7.57 -15.95
CA ASP A 64 2.91 -8.73 -16.36
C ASP A 64 3.79 -9.99 -16.49
#